data_AF-A0A2W7HX35-F1
#
_entry.id   AF-A0A2W7HX35-F1
#
_cell.length_a   1.000
_cell.length_b   1.000
_cell.length_c   1.000
_cell.angle_alpha   90.00
_cell.angle_beta   90.00
_cell.angle_gamma   90.00
#
_symmetry.space_group_name_H-M   'P 1'
#
loop_
_entity.id
_entity.type
_entity.pdbx_description
1 polymer ?
#
loop_
_entity_poly.entity_id
_entity_poly.type
_entity_poly.pdbx_seq_one_letter_code
_entity_poly.pdbx_strand_id
1 'polypeptide(L)'
;MMNNKLKIILGTLSFVFLGYGAVAQEKVEKLTESYKVDNESTVKLDTKHTNVVVETWNRNTIDVEAYVEADELSKEEVKQIAKEWKIQVLGNSNGVSVISRGPIPNFGPGLRNHPQSMPMASLKGLNSELIEPLMVNLVGPMLEKMGDVKLPARFYESMSGLKFDYEAYQNEGEDYIEKYEAQVEKSFGKDFEKAMEEWGKNFEQNAEVWSKQLEARMNNFEKTHGAAIEKWGENFGKEMEKWGEQYGARMEAWAQQFDENGGNLKKQVVVHPNGNKSTTVTYSSGNMIRPKSMADNNSIRRTIVIKMPKEAVLRMDIRYGDVDLQDDVSHLNASVSHANFKAQGILGKDNKLNIAYSPLKIEHWQHGSIQMNYVKESKINKAKSIKIASNGSDVNIGTIEETGIISGSFGELNIKNVSDDFAQLDISLENSDLVLSLPKSSFNFTYNGSRSDIRIPNQLTTKKMDSYGNQLINGYHKSRNTDSNIMINAKFSDLVIK
;
A
#
# COMPACT_ATOMS: atom_id res chain seq x y z
N MET A 1 -41.10 -64.75 13.35
CA MET A 1 -42.05 -63.84 14.04
C MET A 1 -41.28 -62.73 14.72
N MET A 2 -41.88 -61.53 14.72
CA MET A 2 -41.48 -60.30 15.42
C MET A 2 -40.33 -59.48 14.83
N ASN A 3 -40.67 -58.94 13.67
CA ASN A 3 -40.13 -57.72 13.09
C ASN A 3 -41.08 -56.54 13.40
N ASN A 4 -41.27 -56.20 14.69
CA ASN A 4 -42.30 -55.24 15.13
C ASN A 4 -41.85 -54.23 16.22
N LYS A 5 -40.55 -54.06 16.47
CA LYS A 5 -40.02 -52.94 17.29
C LYS A 5 -39.36 -51.82 16.48
N LEU A 6 -39.14 -52.00 15.18
CA LEU A 6 -38.43 -51.03 14.33
C LEU A 6 -39.36 -50.02 13.60
N LYS A 7 -40.69 -50.20 13.64
CA LYS A 7 -41.65 -49.36 12.90
C LYS A 7 -42.26 -48.21 13.71
N ILE A 8 -41.96 -48.08 15.01
CA ILE A 8 -42.52 -47.02 15.87
C ILE A 8 -41.52 -45.86 16.10
N ILE A 9 -40.24 -46.01 15.72
CA ILE A 9 -39.27 -44.91 15.73
C ILE A 9 -39.20 -44.17 14.38
N LEU A 10 -39.95 -44.63 13.36
CA LEU A 10 -40.02 -44.02 12.03
C LEU A 10 -41.20 -43.03 11.85
N GLY A 11 -41.91 -42.66 12.91
CA GLY A 11 -43.18 -41.91 12.83
C GLY A 11 -43.18 -40.48 13.38
N THR A 12 -42.07 -39.97 13.93
CA THR A 12 -42.00 -38.64 14.58
C THR A 12 -40.63 -37.99 14.37
N LEU A 13 -40.25 -37.78 13.10
CA LEU A 13 -39.13 -36.89 12.74
C LEU A 13 -39.35 -36.24 11.37
N SER A 14 -40.62 -35.90 11.10
CA SER A 14 -41.02 -35.03 9.99
C SER A 14 -41.68 -33.81 10.63
N PHE A 15 -41.27 -32.61 10.23
CA PHE A 15 -41.48 -31.29 10.86
C PHE A 15 -40.51 -30.93 12.00
N VAL A 16 -39.27 -30.55 11.66
CA VAL A 16 -38.67 -29.20 11.84
C VAL A 16 -37.31 -29.22 11.12
N PHE A 17 -37.32 -28.97 9.81
CA PHE A 17 -36.18 -28.36 9.12
C PHE A 17 -36.74 -27.09 8.46
N LEU A 18 -37.11 -26.14 9.32
CA LEU A 18 -37.30 -24.74 8.92
C LEU A 18 -35.96 -24.24 8.40
N GLY A 19 -35.99 -23.71 7.18
CA GLY A 19 -34.81 -23.38 6.39
C GLY A 19 -33.78 -22.55 7.15
N TYR A 20 -32.59 -23.11 7.29
CA TYR A 20 -31.39 -22.29 7.14
C TYR A 20 -31.32 -21.93 5.65
N GLY A 21 -31.86 -20.76 5.31
CA GLY A 21 -31.43 -20.08 4.10
C GLY A 21 -29.93 -19.90 4.23
N ALA A 22 -29.16 -20.69 3.48
CA ALA A 22 -27.81 -20.28 3.14
C ALA A 22 -27.97 -18.93 2.46
N VAL A 23 -27.67 -17.84 3.17
CA VAL A 23 -27.46 -16.55 2.53
C VAL A 23 -26.23 -16.79 1.65
N ALA A 24 -26.49 -17.09 0.38
CA ALA A 24 -25.43 -17.21 -0.61
C ALA A 24 -24.80 -15.82 -0.69
N GLN A 25 -23.55 -15.71 -0.24
CA GLN A 25 -22.78 -14.50 -0.36
C GLN A 25 -22.74 -14.09 -1.85
N GLU A 26 -23.25 -12.90 -2.16
CA GLU A 26 -23.39 -12.47 -3.55
C GLU A 26 -22.03 -11.98 -4.06
N LYS A 27 -21.36 -12.82 -4.86
CA LYS A 27 -20.07 -12.55 -5.51
C LYS A 27 -20.30 -12.16 -6.97
N VAL A 28 -19.76 -11.00 -7.37
CA VAL A 28 -19.78 -10.51 -8.75
C VAL A 28 -18.35 -10.33 -9.24
N GLU A 29 -18.00 -11.07 -10.29
CA GLU A 29 -16.70 -10.96 -10.96
C GLU A 29 -16.58 -9.62 -11.71
N LYS A 30 -15.41 -8.99 -11.62
CA LYS A 30 -15.06 -7.74 -12.28
C LYS A 30 -14.18 -7.98 -13.50
N LEU A 31 -13.15 -8.81 -13.36
CA LEU A 31 -12.29 -9.27 -14.44
C LEU A 31 -11.56 -10.55 -14.05
N THR A 32 -11.14 -11.29 -15.09
CA THR A 32 -10.25 -12.44 -15.00
C THR A 32 -9.31 -12.38 -16.20
N GLU A 33 -8.01 -12.25 -15.94
CA GLU A 33 -6.98 -12.13 -16.97
C GLU A 33 -5.80 -13.05 -16.65
N SER A 34 -5.12 -13.56 -17.67
CA SER A 34 -3.97 -14.45 -17.53
C SER A 34 -2.84 -14.01 -18.46
N TYR A 35 -1.64 -13.92 -17.93
CA TYR A 35 -0.46 -13.42 -18.62
C TYR A 35 0.64 -14.47 -18.59
N LYS A 36 1.16 -14.85 -19.77
CA LYS A 36 2.36 -15.70 -19.85
C LYS A 36 3.59 -14.85 -19.52
N VAL A 37 4.46 -15.38 -18.66
CA VAL A 37 5.62 -14.64 -18.15
C VAL A 37 6.89 -15.46 -18.16
N ASP A 38 8.02 -14.76 -18.12
CA ASP A 38 9.34 -15.37 -18.01
C ASP A 38 9.71 -15.68 -16.54
N ASN A 39 10.79 -16.42 -16.33
CA ASN A 39 11.17 -16.92 -14.98
C ASN A 39 11.52 -15.81 -13.97
N GLU A 40 11.83 -14.58 -14.42
CA GLU A 40 12.18 -13.43 -13.57
C GLU A 40 11.07 -12.36 -13.50
N SER A 41 9.82 -12.80 -13.64
CA SER A 41 8.67 -11.90 -13.69
C SER A 41 8.43 -11.12 -12.39
N THR A 42 7.88 -9.91 -12.50
CA THR A 42 7.51 -9.08 -11.35
C THR A 42 6.00 -8.85 -11.30
N VAL A 43 5.39 -9.09 -10.14
CA VAL A 43 4.02 -8.64 -9.82
C VAL A 43 4.11 -7.34 -9.03
N LYS A 44 3.44 -6.28 -9.50
CA LYS A 44 3.30 -5.00 -8.78
C LYS A 44 1.85 -4.74 -8.44
N LEU A 45 1.54 -4.52 -7.17
CA LEU A 45 0.20 -4.21 -6.69
C LEU A 45 0.21 -2.84 -6.00
N ASP A 46 -0.57 -1.89 -6.51
CA ASP A 46 -0.86 -0.60 -5.85
C ASP A 46 -2.37 -0.53 -5.61
N THR A 47 -2.81 -0.82 -4.39
CA THR A 47 -4.24 -0.93 -4.10
C THR A 47 -4.65 -0.09 -2.89
N LYS A 48 -5.87 0.47 -3.01
CA LYS A 48 -6.52 1.19 -1.91
C LYS A 48 -7.96 0.71 -1.75
N HIS A 49 -8.38 0.41 -0.52
CA HIS A 49 -9.73 -0.12 -0.25
C HIS A 49 -10.03 -1.42 -1.00
N THR A 50 -9.05 -2.33 -1.03
CA THR A 50 -9.08 -3.57 -1.80
C THR A 50 -8.26 -4.63 -1.07
N ASN A 51 -8.87 -5.78 -0.83
CA ASN A 51 -8.20 -6.95 -0.30
C ASN A 51 -7.36 -7.60 -1.40
N VAL A 52 -6.22 -8.15 -1.02
CA VAL A 52 -5.28 -8.82 -1.91
C VAL A 52 -5.04 -10.21 -1.36
N VAL A 53 -5.27 -11.21 -2.20
CA VAL A 53 -4.93 -12.61 -1.93
C VAL A 53 -3.85 -13.01 -2.93
N VAL A 54 -2.79 -13.64 -2.47
CA VAL A 54 -1.73 -14.16 -3.33
C VAL A 54 -1.55 -15.65 -3.10
N GLU A 55 -1.60 -16.40 -4.18
CA GLU A 55 -1.31 -17.84 -4.26
C GLU A 55 -0.11 -18.05 -5.19
N THR A 56 0.70 -19.08 -4.92
CA THR A 56 1.87 -19.38 -5.76
C THR A 56 1.80 -20.77 -6.40
N TRP A 57 2.38 -20.89 -7.59
CA TRP A 57 2.34 -22.15 -8.35
C TRP A 57 3.59 -22.40 -9.20
N ASN A 58 3.65 -23.58 -9.80
CA ASN A 58 4.73 -24.01 -10.69
C ASN A 58 4.36 -23.83 -12.18
N ARG A 59 3.76 -22.69 -12.53
CA ARG A 59 3.40 -22.33 -13.92
C ARG A 59 3.99 -20.98 -14.27
N ASN A 60 4.36 -20.81 -15.53
CA ASN A 60 4.92 -19.56 -16.07
C ASN A 60 3.80 -18.61 -16.53
N THR A 61 2.78 -18.47 -15.69
CA THR A 61 1.65 -17.57 -15.91
C THR A 61 1.34 -16.81 -14.64
N ILE A 62 0.84 -15.59 -14.79
CA ILE A 62 0.27 -14.79 -13.72
C ILE A 62 -1.22 -14.61 -14.03
N ASP A 63 -2.07 -15.10 -13.15
CA ASP A 63 -3.51 -14.95 -13.27
C ASP A 63 -3.98 -13.89 -12.27
N VAL A 64 -4.84 -12.99 -12.76
CA VAL A 64 -5.44 -11.90 -11.98
C VAL A 64 -6.95 -12.09 -12.02
N GLU A 65 -7.54 -12.36 -10.86
CA GLU A 65 -8.99 -12.41 -10.68
C GLU A 65 -9.41 -11.25 -9.77
N ALA A 66 -10.43 -10.50 -10.16
CA ALA A 66 -10.96 -9.42 -9.34
C ALA A 66 -12.47 -9.57 -9.19
N TYR A 67 -12.98 -9.42 -7.97
CA TYR A 67 -14.40 -9.53 -7.70
C TYR A 67 -14.83 -8.64 -6.53
N VAL A 68 -16.13 -8.38 -6.48
CA VAL A 68 -16.80 -7.72 -5.36
C VAL A 68 -17.77 -8.71 -4.74
N GLU A 69 -17.76 -8.77 -3.41
CA GLU A 69 -18.68 -9.61 -2.64
C GLU A 69 -19.36 -8.77 -1.55
N ALA A 70 -20.61 -9.09 -1.25
CA ALA A 70 -21.33 -8.46 -0.16
C ALA A 70 -22.26 -9.43 0.58
N ASP A 71 -22.41 -9.22 1.88
CA ASP A 71 -23.21 -10.11 2.74
C ASP A 71 -24.69 -9.68 2.80
N GLU A 72 -24.98 -8.37 2.68
CA GLU A 72 -26.31 -7.79 2.91
C GLU A 72 -26.88 -7.04 1.70
N LEU A 73 -26.21 -7.10 0.54
CA LEU A 73 -26.64 -6.39 -0.68
C LEU A 73 -27.21 -7.34 -1.72
N SER A 74 -28.16 -6.83 -2.53
CA SER A 74 -28.65 -7.55 -3.69
C SER A 74 -27.58 -7.64 -4.78
N LYS A 75 -27.68 -8.68 -5.62
CA LYS A 75 -26.76 -8.89 -6.75
C LYS A 75 -26.66 -7.68 -7.70
N GLU A 76 -27.75 -6.93 -7.90
CA GLU A 76 -27.74 -5.75 -8.77
C GLU A 76 -26.98 -4.57 -8.14
N GLU A 77 -27.07 -4.39 -6.82
CA GLU A 77 -26.27 -3.40 -6.10
C GLU A 77 -24.77 -3.76 -6.13
N VAL A 78 -24.43 -5.04 -5.93
CA VAL A 78 -23.05 -5.52 -6.04
C VAL A 78 -22.51 -5.33 -7.46
N LYS A 79 -23.33 -5.58 -8.50
CA LYS A 79 -22.95 -5.29 -9.90
C LYS A 79 -22.68 -3.80 -10.14
N GLN A 80 -23.47 -2.91 -9.54
CA GLN A 80 -23.22 -1.48 -9.65
C GLN A 80 -21.89 -1.09 -8.99
N ILE A 81 -21.62 -1.61 -7.79
CA ILE A 81 -20.34 -1.39 -7.08
C ILE A 81 -19.17 -1.93 -7.90
N ALA A 82 -19.29 -3.14 -8.46
CA ALA A 82 -18.30 -3.72 -9.34
C ALA A 82 -18.08 -2.83 -10.58
N LYS A 83 -19.14 -2.27 -11.18
CA LYS A 83 -19.03 -1.36 -12.32
C LYS A 83 -18.26 -0.07 -11.98
N GLU A 84 -18.53 0.51 -10.81
CA GLU A 84 -17.89 1.74 -10.32
C GLU A 84 -16.45 1.54 -9.84
N TRP A 85 -16.09 0.31 -9.44
CA TRP A 85 -14.73 -0.01 -9.03
C TRP A 85 -13.74 0.11 -10.20
N LYS A 86 -12.73 0.97 -10.01
CA LYS A 86 -11.66 1.25 -10.98
C LYS A 86 -10.47 0.35 -10.69
N ILE A 87 -10.27 -0.62 -11.57
CA ILE A 87 -9.13 -1.53 -11.60
C ILE A 87 -8.44 -1.42 -12.96
N GLN A 88 -7.11 -1.40 -12.96
CA GLN A 88 -6.28 -1.43 -14.14
C GLN A 88 -5.28 -2.58 -13.98
N VAL A 89 -5.18 -3.40 -15.02
CA VAL A 89 -4.21 -4.50 -15.11
C VAL A 89 -3.41 -4.27 -16.38
N LEU A 90 -2.08 -4.26 -16.25
CA LEU A 90 -1.15 -4.17 -17.37
C LEU A 90 -0.17 -5.32 -17.23
N GLY A 91 -0.04 -6.15 -18.26
CA GLY A 91 0.87 -7.29 -18.21
C GLY A 91 1.56 -7.56 -19.54
N ASN A 92 2.78 -8.08 -19.46
CA ASN A 92 3.57 -8.61 -20.57
C ASN A 92 4.49 -9.73 -20.04
N SER A 93 5.44 -10.19 -20.86
CA SER A 93 6.35 -11.27 -20.47
C SER A 93 7.21 -10.97 -19.23
N ASN A 94 7.47 -9.69 -18.94
CA ASN A 94 8.27 -9.26 -17.78
C ASN A 94 7.46 -9.24 -16.47
N GLY A 95 6.14 -9.34 -16.53
CA GLY A 95 5.30 -9.36 -15.33
C GLY A 95 3.98 -8.59 -15.47
N VAL A 96 3.33 -8.35 -14.33
CA VAL A 96 1.99 -7.78 -14.23
C VAL A 96 1.96 -6.65 -13.21
N SER A 97 1.30 -5.55 -13.55
CA SER A 97 1.04 -4.42 -12.67
C SER A 97 -0.47 -4.23 -12.51
N VAL A 98 -0.95 -4.24 -11.27
CA VAL A 98 -2.35 -4.03 -10.91
C VAL A 98 -2.48 -2.77 -10.07
N ILE A 99 -3.32 -1.85 -10.54
CA ILE A 99 -3.67 -0.63 -9.83
C ILE A 99 -5.15 -0.67 -9.51
N SER A 100 -5.48 -0.57 -8.22
CA SER A 100 -6.87 -0.51 -7.74
C SER A 100 -7.10 0.75 -6.93
N ARG A 101 -8.10 1.53 -7.33
CA ARG A 101 -8.56 2.70 -6.58
C ARG A 101 -10.02 2.46 -6.19
N GLY A 102 -10.29 2.34 -4.90
CA GLY A 102 -11.66 2.38 -4.39
C GLY A 102 -12.34 3.73 -4.70
N PRO A 103 -13.67 3.77 -4.82
CA PRO A 103 -14.39 5.04 -4.80
C PRO A 103 -14.15 5.73 -3.45
N ILE A 104 -13.96 7.06 -3.48
CA ILE A 104 -13.89 7.88 -2.26
C ILE A 104 -15.25 7.71 -1.52
N PRO A 105 -15.28 7.46 -0.19
CA PRO A 105 -16.52 7.42 0.56
C PRO A 105 -17.33 8.70 0.33
N ASN A 106 -18.55 8.52 -0.18
CA ASN A 106 -19.42 9.58 -0.64
C ASN A 106 -19.88 10.44 0.55
N PHE A 107 -19.47 11.70 0.62
CA PHE A 107 -20.01 12.67 1.60
C PHE A 107 -21.44 13.08 1.21
N GLY A 108 -22.44 12.33 1.69
CA GLY A 108 -23.84 12.74 1.78
C GLY A 108 -24.61 12.97 0.45
N PRO A 109 -25.96 13.06 0.50
CA PRO A 109 -26.79 13.12 -0.71
C PRO A 109 -26.68 14.43 -1.50
N GLY A 110 -26.04 15.46 -0.95
CA GLY A 110 -25.95 16.82 -1.53
C GLY A 110 -24.69 17.13 -2.33
N LEU A 111 -23.69 16.22 -2.37
CA LEU A 111 -22.49 16.34 -3.21
C LEU A 111 -22.48 15.29 -4.34
N ARG A 112 -23.66 14.72 -4.68
CA ARG A 112 -23.81 13.63 -5.66
C ARG A 112 -23.44 13.99 -7.10
N ASN A 113 -23.18 15.25 -7.42
CA ASN A 113 -22.92 15.69 -8.78
C ASN A 113 -21.67 16.58 -8.85
N HIS A 114 -20.48 16.00 -8.71
CA HIS A 114 -19.30 16.54 -9.40
C HIS A 114 -19.10 15.73 -10.68
N PRO A 115 -18.94 16.36 -11.87
CA PRO A 115 -18.90 15.65 -13.14
C PRO A 115 -17.81 14.59 -13.15
N GLN A 116 -18.27 13.35 -13.34
CA GLN A 116 -17.45 12.18 -13.54
C GLN A 116 -16.62 12.33 -14.82
N SER A 117 -15.40 11.83 -14.77
CA SER A 117 -14.52 11.56 -15.91
C SER A 117 -15.25 10.92 -17.09
N MET A 118 -14.84 11.31 -18.31
CA MET A 118 -15.26 10.86 -19.64
C MET A 118 -15.67 9.36 -19.77
N PRO A 119 -16.60 8.99 -20.68
CA PRO A 119 -16.98 7.59 -20.90
C PRO A 119 -15.81 6.74 -21.44
N MET A 120 -15.27 5.86 -20.60
CA MET A 120 -14.14 4.95 -20.92
C MET A 120 -14.51 3.80 -21.89
N ALA A 121 -15.74 3.73 -22.39
CA ALA A 121 -16.18 2.70 -23.34
C ALA A 121 -15.55 2.88 -24.74
N SER A 122 -15.13 4.10 -25.08
CA SER A 122 -14.49 4.47 -26.35
C SER A 122 -13.02 4.03 -26.47
N LEU A 123 -12.37 3.65 -25.36
CA LEU A 123 -10.99 3.11 -25.35
C LEU A 123 -10.95 1.60 -25.53
N LYS A 124 -12.07 0.89 -25.38
CA LYS A 124 -12.14 -0.58 -25.58
C LYS A 124 -11.94 -1.00 -27.05
N GLY A 125 -12.05 -0.07 -27.99
CA GLY A 125 -11.74 -0.28 -29.41
C GLY A 125 -10.25 -0.12 -29.76
N LEU A 126 -9.41 0.32 -28.82
CA LEU A 126 -7.95 0.34 -28.99
C LEU A 126 -7.39 -1.05 -28.65
N ASN A 127 -7.56 -2.01 -29.56
CA ASN A 127 -6.88 -3.29 -29.45
C ASN A 127 -5.34 -3.12 -29.58
N SER A 128 -4.59 -4.16 -29.23
CA SER A 128 -3.13 -4.27 -29.34
C SER A 128 -2.53 -3.81 -30.68
N GLU A 129 -3.31 -3.88 -31.77
CA GLU A 129 -2.92 -3.46 -33.13
C GLU A 129 -2.61 -1.95 -33.27
N LEU A 130 -3.15 -1.08 -32.43
CA LEU A 130 -2.92 0.38 -32.52
C LEU A 130 -1.96 0.87 -31.43
N ILE A 131 -1.94 0.21 -30.27
CA ILE A 131 -1.11 0.59 -29.12
C ILE A 131 0.33 0.14 -29.30
N GLU A 132 0.57 -1.07 -29.83
CA GLU A 132 1.91 -1.62 -30.00
C GLU A 132 2.74 -0.83 -31.04
N PRO A 133 2.23 -0.48 -32.24
CA PRO A 133 2.97 0.35 -33.18
C PRO A 133 3.17 1.79 -32.69
N LEU A 134 2.26 2.31 -31.87
CA LEU A 134 2.34 3.66 -31.31
C LEU A 134 3.38 3.72 -30.17
N MET A 135 3.45 2.68 -29.33
CA MET A 135 4.47 2.54 -28.30
C MET A 135 5.87 2.30 -28.89
N VAL A 136 5.99 1.49 -29.95
CA VAL A 136 7.28 1.14 -30.56
C VAL A 136 7.81 2.25 -31.48
N ASN A 137 6.96 2.89 -32.29
CA ASN A 137 7.43 3.85 -33.31
C ASN A 137 7.42 5.32 -32.83
N LEU A 138 6.57 5.66 -31.86
CA LEU A 138 6.42 7.03 -31.35
C LEU A 138 6.99 7.19 -29.94
N VAL A 139 6.55 6.37 -28.98
CA VAL A 139 6.86 6.56 -27.55
C VAL A 139 8.25 6.03 -27.14
N GLY A 140 8.66 4.85 -27.62
CA GLY A 140 9.95 4.24 -27.29
C GLY A 140 11.15 5.14 -27.67
N PRO A 141 11.25 5.61 -28.91
CA PRO A 141 12.30 6.53 -29.33
C PRO A 141 12.24 7.90 -28.64
N MET A 142 11.05 8.31 -28.19
CA MET A 142 10.86 9.55 -27.40
C MET A 142 11.44 9.38 -25.99
N LEU A 143 11.25 8.22 -25.36
CA LEU A 143 11.81 7.91 -24.04
C LEU A 143 13.33 7.71 -24.09
N GLU A 144 13.82 7.06 -25.15
CA GLU A 144 15.26 6.83 -25.36
C GLU A 144 16.02 8.15 -25.53
N LYS A 145 15.44 9.13 -26.24
CA LYS A 145 16.03 10.47 -26.39
C LYS A 145 15.75 11.45 -25.24
N MET A 146 14.69 11.25 -24.45
CA MET A 146 14.49 12.00 -23.19
C MET A 146 15.51 11.58 -22.11
N GLY A 147 16.08 10.38 -22.19
CA GLY A 147 17.18 9.95 -21.32
C GLY A 147 18.48 10.75 -21.50
N ASP A 148 18.66 11.41 -22.66
CA ASP A 148 19.82 12.26 -22.96
C ASP A 148 19.62 13.73 -22.57
N VAL A 149 18.42 14.13 -22.14
CA VAL A 149 18.13 15.50 -21.68
C VAL A 149 18.58 15.65 -20.23
N LYS A 150 19.88 15.88 -20.05
CA LYS A 150 20.46 16.18 -18.73
C LYS A 150 20.09 17.61 -18.32
N LEU A 151 19.49 17.77 -17.14
CA LEU A 151 19.28 19.08 -16.54
C LEU A 151 20.63 19.75 -16.25
N PRO A 152 20.70 21.10 -16.20
CA PRO A 152 21.96 21.80 -15.94
C PRO A 152 22.55 21.38 -14.59
N ALA A 153 23.87 21.24 -14.50
CA ALA A 153 24.55 20.94 -13.23
C ALA A 153 24.14 21.91 -12.11
N ARG A 154 23.93 23.19 -12.48
CA ARG A 154 23.47 24.24 -11.58
C ARG A 154 22.08 23.99 -10.98
N PHE A 155 21.20 23.26 -11.66
CA PHE A 155 19.91 22.85 -11.09
C PHE A 155 20.11 21.91 -9.89
N TYR A 156 21.02 20.94 -10.01
CA TYR A 156 21.33 20.02 -8.91
C TYR A 156 22.05 20.73 -7.76
N GLU A 157 22.95 21.67 -8.06
CA GLU A 157 23.62 22.50 -7.05
C GLU A 157 22.62 23.37 -6.28
N SER A 158 21.73 24.09 -6.97
CA SER A 158 20.65 24.90 -6.36
C SER A 158 19.72 24.07 -5.47
N MET A 159 19.38 22.86 -5.88
CA MET A 159 18.53 21.95 -5.08
C MET A 159 19.28 21.37 -3.88
N SER A 160 20.58 21.09 -4.00
CA SER A 160 21.39 20.52 -2.91
C SER A 160 21.66 21.50 -1.77
N GLY A 161 21.65 22.80 -2.06
CA GLY A 161 21.86 23.89 -1.10
C GLY A 161 20.63 24.25 -0.26
N LEU A 162 19.46 23.68 -0.57
CA LEU A 162 18.20 23.95 0.12
C LEU A 162 17.85 22.78 1.04
N LYS A 163 18.04 23.00 2.34
CA LYS A 163 17.63 22.07 3.39
C LYS A 163 16.86 22.85 4.44
N PHE A 164 15.58 22.53 4.57
CA PHE A 164 14.73 23.09 5.60
C PHE A 164 15.08 22.45 6.96
N ASP A 165 15.53 23.27 7.89
CA ASP A 165 15.86 22.88 9.26
C ASP A 165 14.63 23.05 10.14
N TYR A 166 13.98 21.92 10.41
CA TYR A 166 12.73 21.88 11.15
C TYR A 166 12.91 22.24 12.63
N GLU A 167 14.09 21.98 13.21
CA GLU A 167 14.38 22.34 14.61
C GLU A 167 14.62 23.84 14.76
N ALA A 168 15.34 24.45 13.82
CA ALA A 168 15.52 25.91 13.79
C ALA A 168 14.18 26.64 13.58
N TYR A 169 13.31 26.13 12.70
CA TYR A 169 11.96 26.67 12.50
C TYR A 169 11.08 26.62 13.77
N GLN A 170 11.12 25.52 14.53
CA GLN A 170 10.33 25.39 15.77
C GLN A 170 10.78 26.39 16.85
N ASN A 171 12.06 26.76 16.87
CA ASN A 171 12.64 27.64 17.88
C ASN A 171 12.56 29.13 17.49
N GLU A 172 12.77 29.45 16.21
CA GLU A 172 12.87 30.83 15.70
C GLU A 172 11.61 31.29 14.94
N GLY A 173 10.70 30.36 14.60
CA GLY A 173 9.40 30.68 14.01
C GLY A 173 9.50 31.47 12.70
N GLU A 174 8.89 32.66 12.69
CA GLU A 174 8.83 33.54 11.51
C GLU A 174 10.20 34.07 11.08
N ASP A 175 11.12 34.32 12.02
CA ASP A 175 12.48 34.82 11.71
C ASP A 175 13.32 33.79 10.95
N TYR A 176 13.04 32.49 11.16
CA TYR A 176 13.68 31.42 10.39
C TYR A 176 13.12 31.32 8.96
N ILE A 177 11.81 31.54 8.81
CA ILE A 177 11.16 31.56 7.50
C ILE A 177 11.74 32.67 6.63
N GLU A 178 11.94 33.87 7.17
CA GLU A 178 12.53 34.98 6.41
C GLU A 178 13.98 34.69 5.96
N LYS A 179 14.78 34.04 6.82
CA LYS A 179 16.14 33.59 6.47
C LYS A 179 16.13 32.47 5.42
N TYR A 180 15.19 31.55 5.52
CA TYR A 180 15.04 30.45 4.58
C TYR A 180 14.55 30.94 3.21
N GLU A 181 13.61 31.89 3.18
CA GLU A 181 13.16 32.57 1.95
C GLU A 181 14.31 33.29 1.25
N ALA A 182 15.15 34.01 1.99
CA ALA A 182 16.35 34.64 1.43
C ALA A 182 17.36 33.61 0.86
N GLN A 183 17.46 32.42 1.47
CA GLN A 183 18.30 31.32 0.98
C GLN A 183 17.73 30.67 -0.29
N VAL A 184 16.41 30.53 -0.38
CA VAL A 184 15.67 30.08 -1.57
C VAL A 184 15.86 31.07 -2.72
N GLU A 185 15.67 32.36 -2.46
CA GLU A 185 15.82 33.43 -3.46
C GLU A 185 17.26 33.48 -4.00
N LYS A 186 18.25 33.28 -3.13
CA LYS A 186 19.66 33.18 -3.55
C LYS A 186 19.96 31.94 -4.38
N SER A 187 19.31 30.81 -4.08
CA SER A 187 19.53 29.53 -4.77
C SER A 187 18.85 29.48 -6.15
N PHE A 188 17.82 30.28 -6.36
CA PHE A 188 17.06 30.36 -7.62
C PHE A 188 17.07 31.76 -8.27
N GLY A 189 18.08 32.59 -7.95
CA GLY A 189 18.23 33.93 -8.51
C GLY A 189 18.70 33.95 -9.97
N LYS A 190 19.10 35.14 -10.44
CA LYS A 190 19.41 35.46 -11.86
C LYS A 190 20.36 34.50 -12.58
N ASP A 191 21.26 33.85 -11.84
CA ASP A 191 22.20 32.92 -12.46
C ASP A 191 21.63 31.51 -12.71
N PHE A 192 20.64 31.09 -11.90
CA PHE A 192 19.84 29.88 -12.18
C PHE A 192 18.97 30.12 -13.40
N GLU A 193 18.37 31.31 -13.50
CA GLU A 193 17.57 31.75 -14.65
C GLU A 193 18.39 31.71 -15.95
N LYS A 194 19.62 32.26 -15.94
CA LYS A 194 20.54 32.15 -17.08
C LYS A 194 20.91 30.71 -17.45
N ALA A 195 21.17 29.86 -16.46
CA ALA A 195 21.50 28.45 -16.71
C ALA A 195 20.31 27.68 -17.33
N MET A 196 19.09 28.02 -16.93
CA MET A 196 17.87 27.45 -17.51
C MET A 196 17.54 28.03 -18.89
N GLU A 197 17.85 29.30 -19.15
CA GLU A 197 17.73 29.91 -20.50
C GLU A 197 18.71 29.29 -21.50
N GLU A 198 19.98 29.08 -21.12
CA GLU A 198 20.97 28.42 -21.98
C GLU A 198 20.63 26.94 -22.24
N TRP A 199 20.12 26.26 -21.22
CA TRP A 199 19.58 24.90 -21.38
C TRP A 199 18.35 24.88 -22.28
N GLY A 200 17.44 25.84 -22.12
CA GLY A 200 16.25 26.01 -22.97
C GLY A 200 16.60 26.23 -24.43
N LYS A 201 17.62 27.04 -24.74
CA LYS A 201 18.09 27.27 -26.13
C LYS A 201 18.71 26.02 -26.76
N ASN A 202 19.50 25.26 -26.00
CA ASN A 202 20.06 23.98 -26.47
C ASN A 202 18.97 22.91 -26.65
N PHE A 203 17.91 22.96 -25.84
CA PHE A 203 16.74 22.11 -25.97
C PHE A 203 15.89 22.49 -27.20
N GLU A 204 15.64 23.77 -27.46
CA GLU A 204 14.90 24.27 -28.62
C GLU A 204 15.57 23.94 -29.97
N GLN A 205 16.89 24.06 -30.06
CA GLN A 205 17.62 23.69 -31.30
C GLN A 205 17.53 22.19 -31.60
N ASN A 206 17.48 21.34 -30.58
CA ASN A 206 17.23 19.90 -30.74
C ASN A 206 15.74 19.59 -30.99
N ALA A 207 14.83 20.44 -30.53
CA ALA A 207 13.39 20.31 -30.72
C ALA A 207 12.94 20.54 -32.17
N GLU A 208 13.66 21.35 -32.97
CA GLU A 208 13.33 21.62 -34.37
C GLU A 208 13.73 20.47 -35.33
N VAL A 209 14.78 19.73 -35.00
CA VAL A 209 15.12 18.47 -35.69
C VAL A 209 14.14 17.38 -35.28
N TRP A 210 13.75 17.36 -34.00
CA TRP A 210 12.77 16.45 -33.44
C TRP A 210 11.37 16.66 -34.05
N SER A 211 10.93 17.90 -34.28
CA SER A 211 9.62 18.20 -34.87
C SER A 211 9.50 17.66 -36.29
N LYS A 212 10.51 17.86 -37.15
CA LYS A 212 10.53 17.32 -38.52
C LYS A 212 10.56 15.79 -38.55
N GLN A 213 11.23 15.16 -37.58
CA GLN A 213 11.33 13.70 -37.49
C GLN A 213 10.03 13.07 -36.95
N LEU A 214 9.36 13.77 -36.02
CA LEU A 214 8.04 13.43 -35.52
C LEU A 214 6.98 13.58 -36.62
N GLU A 215 7.04 14.66 -37.39
CA GLU A 215 6.12 14.94 -38.49
C GLU A 215 6.24 13.88 -39.61
N ALA A 216 7.46 13.46 -39.96
CA ALA A 216 7.69 12.36 -40.90
C ALA A 216 7.14 11.01 -40.38
N ARG A 217 7.26 10.73 -39.08
CA ARG A 217 6.73 9.50 -38.46
C ARG A 217 5.22 9.52 -38.33
N MET A 218 4.64 10.67 -38.00
CA MET A 218 3.20 10.90 -37.96
C MET A 218 2.58 10.72 -39.35
N ASN A 219 3.20 11.28 -40.40
CA ASN A 219 2.76 11.11 -41.78
C ASN A 219 2.81 9.64 -42.24
N ASN A 220 3.79 8.86 -41.77
CA ASN A 220 3.89 7.43 -42.10
C ASN A 220 2.87 6.59 -41.31
N PHE A 221 2.60 6.97 -40.06
CA PHE A 221 1.59 6.36 -39.20
C PHE A 221 0.18 6.61 -39.73
N GLU A 222 -0.11 7.85 -40.15
CA GLU A 222 -1.37 8.24 -40.80
C GLU A 222 -1.59 7.47 -42.11
N LYS A 223 -0.55 7.31 -42.94
CA LYS A 223 -0.65 6.49 -44.17
C LYS A 223 -0.95 5.01 -43.92
N THR A 224 -0.49 4.46 -42.80
CA THR A 224 -0.66 3.04 -42.47
C THR A 224 -1.90 2.74 -41.63
N HIS A 225 -2.39 3.71 -40.85
CA HIS A 225 -3.46 3.52 -39.85
C HIS A 225 -4.60 4.55 -39.95
N GLY A 226 -4.58 5.49 -40.90
CA GLY A 226 -5.54 6.59 -41.02
C GLY A 226 -7.00 6.15 -41.10
N ALA A 227 -7.29 5.06 -41.83
CA ALA A 227 -8.64 4.49 -41.92
C ALA A 227 -9.17 3.96 -40.57
N ALA A 228 -8.30 3.49 -39.67
CA ALA A 228 -8.69 3.07 -38.33
C ALA A 228 -8.97 4.27 -37.40
N ILE A 229 -8.26 5.37 -37.60
CA ILE A 229 -8.40 6.63 -36.85
C ILE A 229 -9.70 7.36 -37.23
N GLU A 230 -10.03 7.46 -38.51
CA GLU A 230 -11.30 8.06 -38.96
C GLU A 230 -12.51 7.31 -38.40
N LYS A 231 -12.47 5.98 -38.46
CA LYS A 231 -13.54 5.12 -37.93
C LYS A 231 -13.68 5.22 -36.41
N TRP A 232 -12.59 5.49 -35.69
CA TRP A 232 -12.62 5.79 -34.26
C TRP A 232 -13.21 7.17 -33.98
N GLY A 233 -12.79 8.20 -34.71
CA GLY A 233 -13.26 9.58 -34.55
C GLY A 233 -14.77 9.73 -34.78
N GLU A 234 -15.32 9.05 -35.80
CA GLU A 234 -16.76 9.05 -36.05
C GLU A 234 -17.57 8.36 -34.94
N ASN A 235 -17.07 7.26 -34.38
CA ASN A 235 -17.74 6.56 -33.28
C ASN A 235 -17.66 7.36 -31.98
N PHE A 236 -16.53 8.01 -31.71
CA PHE A 236 -16.35 8.87 -30.56
C PHE A 236 -17.25 10.11 -30.62
N GLY A 237 -17.37 10.76 -31.78
CA GLY A 237 -18.26 11.91 -31.98
C GLY A 237 -19.72 11.59 -31.65
N LYS A 238 -20.22 10.43 -32.13
CA LYS A 238 -21.59 9.97 -31.86
C LYS A 238 -21.84 9.64 -30.38
N GLU A 239 -20.84 9.18 -29.65
CA GLU A 239 -20.95 8.91 -28.21
C GLU A 239 -20.93 10.19 -27.37
N MET A 240 -20.13 11.19 -27.78
CA MET A 240 -20.05 12.49 -27.10
C MET A 240 -21.32 13.32 -27.27
N GLU A 241 -21.97 13.25 -28.43
CA GLU A 241 -23.24 13.92 -28.69
C GLU A 241 -24.35 13.37 -27.77
N LYS A 242 -24.47 12.04 -27.68
CA LYS A 242 -25.40 11.37 -26.74
C LYS A 242 -25.12 11.68 -25.27
N TRP A 243 -23.85 11.81 -24.90
CA TRP A 243 -23.47 12.16 -23.53
C TRP A 243 -23.88 13.61 -23.19
N GLY A 244 -23.66 14.55 -24.12
CA GLY A 244 -24.02 15.96 -23.96
C GLY A 244 -25.52 16.17 -23.75
N GLU A 245 -26.35 15.47 -24.54
CA GLU A 245 -27.82 15.54 -24.41
C GLU A 245 -28.31 14.98 -23.07
N GLN A 246 -27.77 13.86 -22.60
CA GLN A 246 -28.14 13.25 -21.32
C GLN A 246 -27.70 14.08 -20.11
N TYR A 247 -26.59 14.80 -20.23
CA TYR A 247 -26.10 15.71 -19.19
C TYR A 247 -26.98 16.97 -19.10
N GLY A 248 -27.33 17.57 -20.24
CA GLY A 248 -28.21 18.75 -20.29
C GLY A 248 -29.57 18.49 -19.63
N ALA A 249 -30.25 17.41 -20.02
CA ALA A 249 -31.55 17.03 -19.45
C ALA A 249 -31.52 16.79 -17.93
N ARG A 250 -30.39 16.29 -17.40
CA ARG A 250 -30.21 16.04 -15.96
C ARG A 250 -30.01 17.33 -15.18
N MET A 251 -29.36 18.33 -15.76
CA MET A 251 -29.13 19.64 -15.13
C MET A 251 -30.41 20.48 -15.08
N GLU A 252 -31.27 20.41 -16.11
CA GLU A 252 -32.58 21.07 -16.09
C GLU A 252 -33.53 20.46 -15.04
N ALA A 253 -33.58 19.13 -14.93
CA ALA A 253 -34.38 18.44 -13.92
C ALA A 253 -33.92 18.75 -12.48
N TRP A 254 -32.62 18.94 -12.28
CA TRP A 254 -32.04 19.32 -10.99
C TRP A 254 -32.41 20.76 -10.59
N ALA A 255 -32.39 21.70 -11.54
CA ALA A 255 -32.78 23.09 -11.29
C ALA A 255 -34.26 23.20 -10.87
N GLN A 256 -35.15 22.45 -11.50
CA GLN A 256 -36.59 22.45 -11.18
C GLN A 256 -36.90 21.86 -9.80
N GLN A 257 -36.21 20.79 -9.39
CA GLN A 257 -36.44 20.15 -8.07
C GLN A 257 -35.90 20.96 -6.88
N PHE A 258 -34.97 21.89 -7.12
CA PHE A 258 -34.35 22.71 -6.07
C PHE A 258 -35.18 23.95 -5.70
N ASP A 259 -35.94 24.51 -6.65
CA ASP A 259 -36.84 25.64 -6.40
C ASP A 259 -38.07 25.24 -5.57
N GLU A 260 -38.52 23.99 -5.64
CA GLU A 260 -39.72 23.50 -4.96
C GLU A 260 -39.52 23.12 -3.48
N ASN A 261 -38.28 22.84 -3.02
CA ASN A 261 -38.02 22.22 -1.71
C ASN A 261 -37.20 23.06 -0.70
N GLY A 262 -37.28 24.39 -0.77
CA GLY A 262 -37.19 25.26 0.42
C GLY A 262 -35.90 25.22 1.27
N GLY A 263 -34.71 25.16 0.67
CA GLY A 263 -33.45 25.30 1.40
C GLY A 263 -33.05 26.76 1.67
N ASN A 264 -33.05 27.21 2.94
CA ASN A 264 -32.57 28.55 3.30
C ASN A 264 -31.05 28.66 3.15
N LEU A 265 -30.61 29.22 2.01
CA LEU A 265 -29.24 29.61 1.73
C LEU A 265 -29.00 31.03 2.25
N LYS A 266 -28.06 31.23 3.18
CA LYS A 266 -27.52 32.56 3.44
C LYS A 266 -26.24 32.75 2.63
N LYS A 267 -26.37 33.54 1.56
CA LYS A 267 -25.28 34.01 0.70
C LYS A 267 -24.77 35.34 1.24
N GLN A 268 -23.54 35.37 1.73
CA GLN A 268 -22.88 36.62 2.11
C GLN A 268 -21.79 36.93 1.08
N VAL A 269 -21.93 38.07 0.39
CA VAL A 269 -20.95 38.54 -0.60
C VAL A 269 -20.14 39.65 0.04
N VAL A 270 -18.85 39.43 0.22
CA VAL A 270 -17.88 40.44 0.69
C VAL A 270 -17.11 40.95 -0.52
N VAL A 271 -17.17 42.24 -0.79
CA VAL A 271 -16.38 42.89 -1.84
C VAL A 271 -15.10 43.42 -1.20
N HIS A 272 -13.96 42.89 -1.62
CA HIS A 272 -12.66 43.32 -1.13
C HIS A 272 -12.23 44.65 -1.79
N PRO A 273 -11.34 45.45 -1.16
CA PRO A 273 -10.94 46.77 -1.66
C PRO A 273 -10.32 46.79 -3.06
N ASN A 274 -9.87 45.63 -3.56
CA ASN A 274 -9.35 45.43 -4.93
C ASN A 274 -10.45 45.11 -5.97
N GLY A 275 -11.72 45.18 -5.60
CA GLY A 275 -12.87 44.93 -6.49
C GLY A 275 -13.28 43.46 -6.61
N ASN A 276 -12.53 42.52 -6.02
CA ASN A 276 -12.88 41.10 -6.06
C ASN A 276 -13.98 40.77 -5.04
N LYS A 277 -14.96 39.97 -5.46
CA LYS A 277 -16.09 39.56 -4.61
C LYS A 277 -15.87 38.13 -4.12
N SER A 278 -15.78 37.95 -2.80
CA SER A 278 -15.83 36.64 -2.15
C SER A 278 -17.26 36.34 -1.73
N THR A 279 -17.77 35.15 -2.06
CA THR A 279 -19.13 34.73 -1.70
C THR A 279 -19.03 33.54 -0.75
N THR A 280 -19.45 33.74 0.51
CA THR A 280 -19.56 32.67 1.50
C THR A 280 -21.02 32.23 1.60
N VAL A 281 -21.27 30.95 1.41
CA VAL A 281 -22.60 30.33 1.57
C VAL A 281 -22.56 29.44 2.80
N THR A 282 -23.36 29.79 3.82
CA THR A 282 -23.40 29.05 5.09
C THR A 282 -24.65 28.18 5.16
N TYR A 283 -24.46 26.89 5.44
CA TYR A 283 -25.51 25.89 5.58
C TYR A 283 -25.72 25.54 7.06
N SER A 284 -26.96 25.58 7.53
CA SER A 284 -27.33 25.07 8.86
C SER A 284 -28.35 23.94 8.69
N SER A 285 -27.94 22.70 8.95
CA SER A 285 -28.82 21.51 8.87
C SER A 285 -29.53 21.31 10.21
N GLY A 286 -30.82 21.67 10.28
CA GLY A 286 -31.71 21.24 11.35
C GLY A 286 -32.15 19.79 11.15
N ASN A 287 -31.94 18.95 12.18
CA ASN A 287 -32.55 17.64 12.42
C ASN A 287 -32.78 16.73 11.18
N MET A 288 -31.70 16.17 10.62
CA MET A 288 -31.82 15.01 9.75
C MET A 288 -31.99 13.73 10.58
N ILE A 289 -33.10 13.03 10.32
CA ILE A 289 -33.28 11.61 10.66
C ILE A 289 -32.12 10.86 10.02
N ARG A 290 -31.24 10.28 10.86
CA ARG A 290 -30.12 9.46 10.42
C ARG A 290 -30.68 8.22 9.70
N PRO A 291 -30.37 7.99 8.41
CA PRO A 291 -30.53 6.65 7.87
C PRO A 291 -29.68 5.71 8.72
N LYS A 292 -30.21 4.53 9.06
CA LYS A 292 -29.46 3.46 9.72
C LYS A 292 -28.13 3.27 8.96
N SER A 293 -27.05 3.69 9.60
CA SER A 293 -25.66 3.30 9.40
C SER A 293 -25.25 2.86 7.99
N MET A 294 -24.65 3.79 7.25
CA MET A 294 -23.43 3.51 6.48
C MET A 294 -22.23 3.40 7.44
N ALA A 295 -22.40 2.60 8.51
CA ALA A 295 -21.39 2.31 9.52
C ALA A 295 -20.91 0.85 9.44
N ASP A 296 -21.51 0.03 8.57
CA ASP A 296 -21.05 -1.33 8.27
C ASP A 296 -20.33 -1.34 6.92
N ASN A 297 -19.12 -0.76 6.89
CA ASN A 297 -18.16 -0.95 5.79
C ASN A 297 -17.64 -2.41 5.71
N ASN A 298 -18.10 -3.29 6.62
CA ASN A 298 -17.79 -4.72 6.63
C ASN A 298 -18.63 -5.53 5.62
N SER A 299 -19.70 -4.94 5.08
CA SER A 299 -20.65 -5.63 4.20
C SER A 299 -20.22 -5.71 2.74
N ILE A 300 -19.24 -4.91 2.27
CA ILE A 300 -18.77 -4.90 0.88
C ILE A 300 -17.26 -5.14 0.87
N ARG A 301 -16.82 -6.20 0.20
CA ARG A 301 -15.39 -6.52 0.04
C ARG A 301 -15.03 -6.53 -1.44
N ARG A 302 -13.97 -5.80 -1.78
CA ARG A 302 -13.34 -5.83 -3.11
C ARG A 302 -12.08 -6.64 -2.98
N THR A 303 -11.93 -7.69 -3.77
CA THR A 303 -10.80 -8.61 -3.65
C THR A 303 -10.13 -8.80 -4.99
N ILE A 304 -8.80 -8.75 -4.98
CA ILE A 304 -7.94 -9.14 -6.09
C ILE A 304 -7.19 -10.39 -5.65
N VAL A 305 -7.33 -11.47 -6.42
CA VAL A 305 -6.57 -12.71 -6.25
C VAL A 305 -5.51 -12.74 -7.33
N ILE A 306 -4.26 -12.93 -6.93
CA ILE A 306 -3.12 -13.11 -7.82
C ILE A 306 -2.59 -14.52 -7.66
N LYS A 307 -2.54 -15.27 -8.76
CA LYS A 307 -1.83 -16.56 -8.82
C LYS A 307 -0.55 -16.36 -9.62
N MET A 308 0.61 -16.62 -9.01
CA MET A 308 1.90 -16.27 -9.63
C MET A 308 2.94 -17.39 -9.51
N PRO A 309 3.99 -17.40 -10.38
CA PRO A 309 5.12 -18.31 -10.21
C PRO A 309 5.80 -18.12 -8.85
N LYS A 310 6.29 -19.19 -8.23
CA LYS A 310 6.97 -19.14 -6.91
C LYS A 310 8.17 -18.21 -6.85
N GLU A 311 8.91 -18.11 -7.94
CA GLU A 311 10.13 -17.29 -8.04
C GLU A 311 9.84 -15.84 -8.47
N ALA A 312 8.57 -15.49 -8.74
CA ALA A 312 8.21 -14.15 -9.16
C ALA A 312 8.41 -13.13 -8.03
N VAL A 313 8.92 -11.95 -8.38
CA VAL A 313 9.13 -10.85 -7.42
C VAL A 313 7.80 -10.19 -7.11
N LEU A 314 7.41 -10.15 -5.84
CA LEU A 314 6.17 -9.50 -5.40
C LEU A 314 6.45 -8.11 -4.82
N ARG A 315 5.94 -7.08 -5.47
CA ARG A 315 5.98 -5.69 -4.98
C ARG A 315 4.59 -5.18 -4.65
N MET A 316 4.40 -4.62 -3.46
CA MET A 316 3.09 -4.17 -3.01
C MET A 316 3.14 -2.80 -2.30
N ASP A 317 2.21 -1.90 -2.65
CA ASP A 317 1.83 -0.73 -1.85
C ASP A 317 0.31 -0.83 -1.59
N ILE A 318 -0.05 -1.24 -0.37
CA ILE A 318 -1.44 -1.54 -0.01
C ILE A 318 -1.89 -0.62 1.11
N ARG A 319 -3.08 -0.03 0.94
CA ARG A 319 -3.71 0.82 1.96
C ARG A 319 -5.19 0.47 2.14
N TYR A 320 -5.62 0.33 3.38
CA TYR A 320 -7.04 0.11 3.73
C TYR A 320 -7.65 -1.15 3.09
N GLY A 321 -6.94 -2.27 3.06
CA GLY A 321 -7.46 -3.55 2.55
C GLY A 321 -6.55 -4.70 2.94
N ASP A 322 -7.14 -5.84 3.30
CA ASP A 322 -6.41 -6.95 3.90
C ASP A 322 -5.53 -7.65 2.87
N VAL A 323 -4.34 -8.06 3.30
CA VAL A 323 -3.37 -8.83 2.50
C VAL A 323 -3.25 -10.23 3.08
N ASP A 324 -3.45 -11.23 2.23
CA ASP A 324 -3.34 -12.65 2.57
C ASP A 324 -2.45 -13.38 1.55
N LEU A 325 -1.20 -13.66 1.95
CA LEU A 325 -0.27 -14.49 1.18
C LEU A 325 -0.47 -15.95 1.62
N GLN A 326 -1.28 -16.70 0.89
CA GLN A 326 -1.75 -18.03 1.29
C GLN A 326 -0.69 -19.11 1.14
N ASP A 327 0.21 -18.93 0.17
CA ASP A 327 1.35 -19.80 -0.07
C ASP A 327 2.67 -19.09 0.26
N ASP A 328 3.76 -19.85 0.20
CA ASP A 328 5.10 -19.31 0.30
C ASP A 328 5.40 -18.37 -0.86
N VAL A 329 5.87 -17.16 -0.55
CA VAL A 329 6.29 -16.13 -1.51
C VAL A 329 7.77 -15.83 -1.32
N SER A 330 8.50 -15.76 -2.43
CA SER A 330 9.90 -15.31 -2.45
C SER A 330 10.01 -13.85 -2.91
N HIS A 331 11.11 -13.17 -2.53
CA HIS A 331 11.46 -11.83 -3.03
C HIS A 331 10.38 -10.75 -2.79
N LEU A 332 9.84 -10.71 -1.58
CA LEU A 332 8.82 -9.75 -1.17
C LEU A 332 9.40 -8.34 -0.98
N ASN A 333 8.79 -7.33 -1.59
CA ASN A 333 9.00 -5.92 -1.26
C ASN A 333 7.66 -5.21 -1.08
N ALA A 334 7.23 -5.05 0.17
CA ALA A 334 5.89 -4.56 0.48
C ALA A 334 5.89 -3.36 1.41
N SER A 335 4.95 -2.45 1.17
CA SER A 335 4.54 -1.36 2.04
C SER A 335 3.05 -1.49 2.33
N VAL A 336 2.68 -1.66 3.60
CA VAL A 336 1.30 -1.95 4.01
C VAL A 336 0.88 -1.04 5.15
N SER A 337 -0.23 -0.32 4.96
CA SER A 337 -0.73 0.64 5.94
C SER A 337 -2.24 0.54 6.15
N HIS A 338 -2.69 0.61 7.41
CA HIS A 338 -4.09 0.48 7.81
C HIS A 338 -4.78 -0.77 7.22
N ALA A 339 -4.09 -1.91 7.25
CA ALA A 339 -4.53 -3.16 6.62
C ALA A 339 -4.06 -4.36 7.44
N ASN A 340 -4.84 -5.45 7.50
CA ASN A 340 -4.30 -6.68 8.09
C ASN A 340 -3.33 -7.33 7.12
N PHE A 341 -2.18 -7.81 7.61
CA PHE A 341 -1.21 -8.56 6.80
C PHE A 341 -1.05 -9.97 7.34
N LYS A 342 -1.33 -10.96 6.50
CA LYS A 342 -1.13 -12.39 6.78
C LYS A 342 -0.23 -13.01 5.73
N ALA A 343 0.72 -13.84 6.18
CA ALA A 343 1.56 -14.62 5.27
C ALA A 343 1.87 -16.00 5.83
N GLN A 344 1.75 -17.02 4.99
CA GLN A 344 2.16 -18.39 5.30
C GLN A 344 3.69 -18.50 5.35
N GLY A 345 4.38 -18.15 4.28
CA GLY A 345 5.84 -18.17 4.23
C GLY A 345 6.42 -17.04 3.39
N ILE A 346 7.48 -16.42 3.91
CA ILE A 346 8.26 -15.41 3.21
C ILE A 346 9.68 -15.93 3.09
N LEU A 347 10.04 -16.36 1.87
CA LEU A 347 11.26 -17.09 1.54
C LEU A 347 12.23 -16.24 0.72
N GLY A 348 13.44 -16.75 0.53
CA GLY A 348 14.51 -16.02 -0.16
C GLY A 348 15.25 -15.04 0.76
N LYS A 349 16.29 -14.40 0.21
CA LYS A 349 17.24 -13.59 0.99
C LYS A 349 16.84 -12.11 1.09
N ASP A 350 16.21 -11.58 0.05
CA ASP A 350 16.03 -10.14 -0.15
C ASP A 350 14.59 -9.68 0.11
N ASN A 351 14.03 -10.06 1.27
CA ASN A 351 12.68 -9.64 1.64
C ASN A 351 12.70 -8.34 2.44
N LYS A 352 11.77 -7.44 2.10
CA LYS A 352 11.53 -6.19 2.80
C LYS A 352 10.04 -5.96 3.02
N LEU A 353 9.66 -5.73 4.27
CA LEU A 353 8.30 -5.36 4.64
C LEU A 353 8.33 -4.07 5.46
N ASN A 354 7.67 -3.03 4.97
CA ASN A 354 7.34 -1.84 5.75
C ASN A 354 5.87 -1.92 6.13
N ILE A 355 5.56 -1.88 7.42
CA ILE A 355 4.20 -2.03 7.91
C ILE A 355 3.86 -0.94 8.95
N ALA A 356 2.70 -0.31 8.79
CA ALA A 356 2.27 0.76 9.69
C ALA A 356 0.80 0.68 10.05
N TYR A 357 0.45 0.87 11.33
CA TYR A 357 -0.94 0.85 11.82
C TYR A 357 -1.75 -0.39 11.36
N SER A 358 -1.07 -1.53 11.26
CA SER A 358 -1.53 -2.70 10.52
C SER A 358 -1.19 -3.96 11.31
N PRO A 359 -2.17 -4.76 11.74
CA PRO A 359 -1.90 -6.04 12.37
C PRO A 359 -1.10 -6.96 11.45
N LEU A 360 -0.14 -7.69 12.02
CA LEU A 360 0.79 -8.55 11.29
C LEU A 360 0.75 -9.98 11.82
N LYS A 361 0.56 -10.95 10.93
CA LYS A 361 0.72 -12.36 11.22
C LYS A 361 1.55 -13.08 10.15
N ILE A 362 2.71 -13.59 10.51
CA ILE A 362 3.57 -14.38 9.62
C ILE A 362 3.81 -15.74 10.27
N GLU A 363 3.58 -16.84 9.56
CA GLU A 363 3.90 -18.18 10.07
C GLU A 363 5.40 -18.47 9.92
N HIS A 364 5.99 -18.25 8.74
CA HIS A 364 7.41 -18.51 8.49
C HIS A 364 8.10 -17.33 7.80
N TRP A 365 9.17 -16.82 8.42
CA TRP A 365 10.07 -15.82 7.83
C TRP A 365 11.47 -16.39 7.66
N GLN A 366 12.00 -16.42 6.44
CA GLN A 366 13.32 -17.00 6.18
C GLN A 366 14.45 -15.98 6.38
N HIS A 367 14.51 -14.94 5.54
CA HIS A 367 15.51 -13.88 5.63
C HIS A 367 14.91 -12.54 5.21
N GLY A 368 15.45 -11.45 5.76
CA GLY A 368 15.15 -10.09 5.31
C GLY A 368 14.92 -9.12 6.48
N SER A 369 14.28 -7.99 6.17
CA SER A 369 14.01 -6.92 7.13
C SER A 369 12.54 -6.52 7.22
N ILE A 370 12.09 -6.20 8.43
CA ILE A 370 10.78 -5.62 8.70
C ILE A 370 10.92 -4.28 9.41
N GLN A 371 10.34 -3.22 8.87
CA GLN A 371 10.13 -1.94 9.55
C GLN A 371 8.69 -1.88 10.04
N MET A 372 8.48 -1.72 11.34
CA MET A 372 7.16 -1.62 11.97
C MET A 372 6.97 -0.24 12.59
N ASN A 373 5.86 0.43 12.26
CA ASN A 373 5.51 1.73 12.83
C ASN A 373 4.08 1.71 13.39
N TYR A 374 3.95 1.90 14.71
CA TYR A 374 2.66 1.93 15.41
C TYR A 374 1.80 0.68 15.20
N VAL A 375 2.42 -0.51 15.16
CA VAL A 375 1.75 -1.81 15.05
C VAL A 375 1.51 -2.39 16.44
N LYS A 376 0.24 -2.48 16.86
CA LYS A 376 -0.11 -3.00 18.20
C LYS A 376 -0.22 -4.52 18.28
N GLU A 377 -0.47 -5.16 17.15
CA GLU A 377 -0.61 -6.61 17.08
C GLU A 377 0.30 -7.15 16.00
N SER A 378 1.49 -7.62 16.38
CA SER A 378 2.34 -8.39 15.47
C SER A 378 2.66 -9.76 16.04
N LYS A 379 2.67 -10.77 15.17
CA LYS A 379 3.04 -12.14 15.49
C LYS A 379 3.83 -12.76 14.33
N ILE A 380 5.05 -13.18 14.63
CA ILE A 380 5.90 -13.97 13.72
C ILE A 380 6.12 -15.31 14.40
N ASN A 381 5.58 -16.40 13.85
CA ASN A 381 5.63 -17.70 14.53
C ASN A 381 7.05 -18.28 14.52
N LYS A 382 7.68 -18.37 13.35
CA LYS A 382 9.10 -18.73 13.22
C LYS A 382 9.84 -17.76 12.29
N ALA A 383 11.02 -17.34 12.71
CA ALA A 383 11.94 -16.55 11.91
C ALA A 383 13.32 -17.18 11.91
N LYS A 384 13.85 -17.51 10.73
CA LYS A 384 15.20 -18.05 10.60
C LYS A 384 16.24 -16.96 10.83
N SER A 385 16.30 -15.99 9.93
CA SER A 385 17.16 -14.82 10.06
C SER A 385 16.36 -13.55 9.82
N ILE A 386 16.34 -12.61 10.78
CA ILE A 386 15.47 -11.44 10.68
C ILE A 386 16.11 -10.18 11.24
N LYS A 387 15.92 -9.07 10.52
CA LYS A 387 16.17 -7.72 11.01
C LYS A 387 14.85 -7.00 11.26
N ILE A 388 14.63 -6.49 12.47
CA ILE A 388 13.42 -5.72 12.81
C ILE A 388 13.83 -4.34 13.30
N ALA A 389 13.18 -3.31 12.76
CA ALA A 389 13.18 -1.97 13.33
C ALA A 389 11.74 -1.60 13.70
N SER A 390 11.49 -1.37 14.99
CA SER A 390 10.18 -1.06 15.56
C SER A 390 10.17 0.33 16.15
N ASN A 391 9.13 1.11 15.84
CA ASN A 391 8.81 2.36 16.51
C ASN A 391 7.34 2.37 16.92
N GLY A 392 7.04 2.51 18.21
CA GLY A 392 5.66 2.54 18.70
C GLY A 392 4.91 1.20 18.60
N SER A 393 5.63 0.09 18.36
CA SER A 393 5.05 -1.20 17.96
C SER A 393 5.42 -2.35 18.88
N ASP A 394 4.49 -3.29 19.02
CA ASP A 394 4.62 -4.49 19.84
C ASP A 394 4.98 -5.68 18.96
N VAL A 395 6.11 -6.33 19.26
CA VAL A 395 6.76 -7.37 18.46
C VAL A 395 6.70 -8.71 19.18
N ASN A 396 5.91 -9.66 18.68
CA ASN A 396 5.85 -11.02 19.23
C ASN A 396 6.46 -12.05 18.26
N ILE A 397 7.55 -12.69 18.68
CA ILE A 397 8.24 -13.74 17.94
C ILE A 397 8.11 -15.06 18.69
N GLY A 398 7.65 -16.10 18.01
CA GLY A 398 7.56 -17.45 18.55
C GLY A 398 8.93 -18.09 18.67
N THR A 399 9.69 -18.18 17.58
CA THR A 399 11.05 -18.74 17.59
C THR A 399 11.98 -17.99 16.64
N ILE A 400 13.17 -17.64 17.13
CA ILE A 400 14.33 -17.28 16.31
C ILE A 400 15.17 -18.53 16.08
N GLU A 401 15.41 -18.91 14.83
CA GLU A 401 16.15 -20.15 14.50
C GLU A 401 17.66 -19.90 14.37
N GLU A 402 18.08 -18.83 13.69
CA GLU A 402 19.49 -18.58 13.37
C GLU A 402 19.97 -17.21 13.84
N THR A 403 19.45 -16.12 13.24
CA THR A 403 19.90 -14.75 13.53
C THR A 403 18.75 -13.79 13.79
N GLY A 404 18.81 -13.01 14.87
CA GLY A 404 17.89 -11.91 15.13
C GLY A 404 18.64 -10.60 15.36
N ILE A 405 18.36 -9.56 14.58
CA ILE A 405 18.87 -8.20 14.81
C ILE A 405 17.66 -7.29 15.00
N ILE A 406 17.37 -6.92 16.25
CA ILE A 406 16.11 -6.28 16.60
C ILE A 406 16.40 -4.95 17.29
N SER A 407 15.91 -3.86 16.71
CA SER A 407 15.91 -2.54 17.32
C SER A 407 14.47 -2.08 17.57
N GLY A 408 14.19 -1.54 18.76
CA GLY A 408 12.83 -1.10 19.14
C GLY A 408 12.82 0.16 20.00
N SER A 409 11.85 1.04 19.73
CA SER A 409 11.51 2.17 20.60
C SER A 409 10.01 2.24 20.87
N PHE A 410 9.63 2.54 22.12
CA PHE A 410 8.23 2.73 22.56
C PHE A 410 7.29 1.55 22.27
N GLY A 411 7.64 0.35 22.69
CA GLY A 411 6.78 -0.84 22.57
C GLY A 411 7.29 -2.05 23.33
N GLU A 412 6.62 -3.18 23.16
CA GLU A 412 7.02 -4.45 23.79
C GLU A 412 7.70 -5.40 22.79
N LEU A 413 8.77 -6.08 23.20
CA LEU A 413 9.39 -7.17 22.45
C LEU A 413 9.26 -8.47 23.24
N ASN A 414 8.63 -9.48 22.64
CA ASN A 414 8.46 -10.81 23.23
C ASN A 414 9.04 -11.89 22.31
N ILE A 415 10.07 -12.59 22.77
CA ILE A 415 10.70 -13.71 22.07
C ILE A 415 10.50 -14.97 22.93
N LYS A 416 9.60 -15.85 22.49
CA LYS A 416 9.18 -17.03 23.26
C LYS A 416 10.20 -18.15 23.26
N ASN A 417 11.05 -18.23 22.23
CA ASN A 417 12.08 -19.24 22.11
C ASN A 417 13.21 -18.78 21.19
N VAL A 418 14.42 -19.22 21.48
CA VAL A 418 15.58 -19.16 20.60
C VAL A 418 16.00 -20.60 20.35
N SER A 419 16.29 -20.97 19.11
CA SER A 419 16.70 -22.34 18.79
C SER A 419 18.06 -22.68 19.40
N ASP A 420 18.32 -23.95 19.66
CA ASP A 420 19.56 -24.40 20.28
C ASP A 420 20.79 -24.24 19.35
N ASP A 421 20.56 -24.15 18.04
CA ASP A 421 21.56 -23.95 16.97
C ASP A 421 21.67 -22.50 16.48
N PHE A 422 21.09 -21.54 17.20
CA PHE A 422 21.17 -20.13 16.83
C PHE A 422 22.62 -19.62 16.79
N ALA A 423 22.88 -18.69 15.89
CA ALA A 423 24.17 -18.03 15.77
C ALA A 423 24.22 -16.74 16.59
N GLN A 424 23.26 -15.84 16.38
CA GLN A 424 23.35 -14.50 16.95
C GLN A 424 21.97 -13.90 17.25
N LEU A 425 21.84 -13.27 18.42
CA LEU A 425 20.68 -12.47 18.78
C LEU A 425 21.14 -11.12 19.35
N ASP A 426 21.00 -10.08 18.54
CA ASP A 426 21.32 -8.70 18.89
C ASP A 426 20.02 -7.92 19.11
N ILE A 427 19.85 -7.37 20.31
CA ILE A 427 18.68 -6.58 20.70
C ILE A 427 19.15 -5.19 21.14
N SER A 428 18.52 -4.15 20.60
CA SER A 428 18.76 -2.76 20.98
C SER A 428 17.44 -2.06 21.29
N LEU A 429 17.17 -1.74 22.55
CA LEU A 429 15.90 -1.19 23.00
C LEU A 429 16.06 0.17 23.67
N GLU A 430 15.11 1.05 23.41
CA GLU A 430 14.98 2.36 24.07
C GLU A 430 13.53 2.61 24.45
N ASN A 431 13.24 2.94 25.72
CA ASN A 431 11.88 3.12 26.23
C ASN A 431 10.94 1.96 25.86
N SER A 432 11.44 0.71 25.97
CA SER A 432 10.73 -0.48 25.48
C SER A 432 10.96 -1.65 26.42
N ASP A 433 10.00 -2.58 26.47
CA ASP A 433 10.09 -3.74 27.36
C ASP A 433 10.52 -5.00 26.61
N LEU A 434 11.23 -5.90 27.29
CA LEU A 434 11.66 -7.19 26.74
C LEU A 434 11.20 -8.35 27.61
N VAL A 435 10.62 -9.37 26.96
CA VAL A 435 10.53 -10.73 27.49
C VAL A 435 11.28 -11.67 26.56
N LEU A 436 12.36 -12.28 27.05
CA LEU A 436 13.18 -13.22 26.28
C LEU A 436 13.30 -14.55 27.02
N SER A 437 12.92 -15.64 26.36
CA SER A 437 13.19 -16.99 26.84
C SER A 437 14.46 -17.53 26.21
N LEU A 438 15.41 -17.97 27.05
CA LEU A 438 16.73 -18.39 26.62
C LEU A 438 16.74 -19.82 26.02
N PRO A 439 17.67 -20.12 25.11
CA PRO A 439 17.86 -21.47 24.59
C PRO A 439 18.50 -22.39 25.64
N LYS A 440 18.46 -23.71 25.41
CA LYS A 440 19.08 -24.70 26.29
C LYS A 440 20.54 -24.96 25.93
N SER A 441 20.97 -24.61 24.71
CA SER A 441 22.35 -24.78 24.25
C SER A 441 23.35 -23.85 24.94
N SER A 442 24.64 -24.04 24.70
CA SER A 442 25.66 -23.14 25.27
C SER A 442 25.72 -21.84 24.47
N PHE A 443 25.68 -20.70 25.16
CA PHE A 443 25.80 -19.39 24.52
C PHE A 443 26.53 -18.38 25.41
N ASN A 444 27.13 -17.38 24.77
CA ASN A 444 27.65 -16.19 25.42
C ASN A 444 26.54 -15.14 25.57
N PHE A 445 26.55 -14.40 26.68
CA PHE A 445 25.54 -13.39 26.99
C PHE A 445 26.20 -12.08 27.39
N THR A 446 25.82 -11.00 26.72
CA THR A 446 26.25 -9.63 27.04
C THR A 446 25.05 -8.72 27.18
N TYR A 447 24.95 -8.00 28.29
CA TYR A 447 23.95 -6.96 28.48
C TYR A 447 24.62 -5.64 28.83
N ASN A 448 24.22 -4.56 28.16
CA ASN A 448 24.62 -3.20 28.43
C ASN A 448 23.37 -2.33 28.59
N GLY A 449 23.06 -2.00 29.84
CA GLY A 449 21.90 -1.19 30.22
C GLY A 449 22.31 0.21 30.68
N SER A 450 21.55 1.22 30.27
CA SER A 450 21.60 2.56 30.84
C SER A 450 20.24 2.91 31.41
N ARG A 451 20.16 3.13 32.73
CA ARG A 451 18.92 3.44 33.46
C ARG A 451 17.80 2.45 33.12
N SER A 452 18.14 1.17 33.11
CA SER A 452 17.26 0.06 32.69
C SER A 452 17.35 -1.07 33.72
N ASP A 453 16.22 -1.72 33.97
CA ASP A 453 16.15 -2.84 34.90
C ASP A 453 16.16 -4.18 34.15
N ILE A 454 16.89 -5.16 34.68
CA ILE A 454 16.96 -6.51 34.10
C ILE A 454 16.82 -7.60 35.17
N ARG A 455 15.92 -8.55 34.92
CA ARG A 455 15.77 -9.79 35.70
C ARG A 455 16.41 -10.93 34.95
N ILE A 456 17.41 -11.57 35.58
CA ILE A 456 18.21 -12.64 34.98
C ILE A 456 17.98 -13.95 35.75
N PRO A 457 17.77 -15.08 35.07
CA PRO A 457 17.58 -16.37 35.72
C PRO A 457 18.90 -16.93 36.27
N ASN A 458 18.81 -17.73 37.34
CA ASN A 458 19.97 -18.33 38.03
C ASN A 458 20.80 -19.29 37.15
N GLN A 459 20.27 -19.71 36.00
CA GLN A 459 20.94 -20.59 35.04
C GLN A 459 22.09 -19.90 34.28
N LEU A 460 22.21 -18.57 34.37
CA LEU A 460 23.30 -17.82 33.76
C LEU A 460 24.43 -17.57 34.76
N THR A 461 25.66 -17.87 34.35
CA THR A 461 26.84 -17.47 35.11
C THR A 461 27.25 -16.07 34.68
N THR A 462 27.05 -15.07 35.55
CA THR A 462 27.23 -13.65 35.21
C THR A 462 28.28 -12.95 36.07
N LYS A 463 29.05 -12.04 35.46
CA LYS A 463 29.82 -10.98 36.14
C LYS A 463 29.15 -9.65 35.88
N LYS A 464 28.81 -8.92 36.93
CA LYS A 464 28.14 -7.61 36.85
C LYS A 464 29.10 -6.49 37.19
N MET A 465 29.02 -5.39 36.45
CA MET A 465 29.71 -4.14 36.70
C MET A 465 28.67 -3.02 36.62
N ASP A 466 28.47 -2.31 37.73
CA ASP A 466 27.48 -1.25 37.81
C ASP A 466 28.19 0.08 38.10
N SER A 467 27.82 1.15 37.38
CA SER A 467 28.41 2.49 37.53
C SER A 467 27.44 3.58 37.09
N TYR A 468 27.07 4.48 38.01
CA TYR A 468 26.24 5.68 37.74
C TYR A 468 24.95 5.42 36.93
N GLY A 469 24.23 4.34 37.24
CA GLY A 469 22.98 3.97 36.56
C GLY A 469 23.20 3.22 35.24
N ASN A 470 24.45 2.94 34.86
CA ASN A 470 24.78 2.01 33.79
C ASN A 470 25.17 0.66 34.38
N GLN A 471 24.79 -0.40 33.67
CA GLN A 471 25.05 -1.78 34.05
C GLN A 471 25.61 -2.54 32.86
N LEU A 472 26.78 -3.15 33.06
CA LEU A 472 27.36 -4.12 32.14
C LEU A 472 27.34 -5.50 32.78
N ILE A 473 26.75 -6.47 32.08
CA ILE A 473 26.72 -7.87 32.52
C ILE A 473 27.33 -8.72 31.42
N ASN A 474 28.40 -9.44 31.79
CA ASN A 474 29.03 -10.42 30.93
C ASN A 474 28.80 -11.81 31.52
N GLY A 475 28.19 -12.69 30.75
CA GLY A 475 27.82 -14.02 31.20
C GLY A 475 27.85 -15.08 30.11
N TYR A 476 27.45 -16.27 30.50
CA TYR A 476 27.30 -17.42 29.60
C TYR A 476 26.37 -18.45 30.23
N HIS A 477 25.81 -19.31 29.39
CA HIS A 477 25.13 -20.53 29.80
C HIS A 477 25.96 -21.76 29.41
N LYS A 478 26.15 -22.71 30.34
CA LYS A 478 26.94 -23.96 30.21
C LYS A 478 28.43 -23.81 29.88
N SER A 479 28.80 -23.19 28.76
CA SER A 479 30.19 -23.01 28.31
C SER A 479 30.38 -21.67 27.60
N ARG A 480 31.60 -21.11 27.72
CA ARG A 480 32.03 -19.92 26.95
C ARG A 480 32.57 -20.25 25.56
N ASN A 481 32.97 -21.50 25.34
CA ASN A 481 33.52 -21.97 24.07
C ASN A 481 32.37 -22.33 23.12
N THR A 482 31.70 -21.31 22.61
CA THR A 482 30.54 -21.39 21.71
C THR A 482 30.51 -20.15 20.85
N ASP A 483 30.09 -20.31 19.60
CA ASP A 483 29.91 -19.21 18.65
C ASP A 483 28.56 -18.51 18.83
N SER A 484 27.61 -19.15 19.52
CA SER A 484 26.28 -18.60 19.80
C SER A 484 26.34 -17.44 20.78
N ASN A 485 25.79 -16.28 20.40
CA ASN A 485 25.86 -15.06 21.21
C ASN A 485 24.52 -14.33 21.31
N ILE A 486 24.19 -13.88 22.52
CA ILE A 486 23.07 -12.99 22.80
C ILE A 486 23.63 -11.67 23.34
N MET A 487 23.41 -10.58 22.60
CA MET A 487 23.78 -9.23 22.98
C MET A 487 22.54 -8.36 23.14
N ILE A 488 22.42 -7.68 24.28
CA ILE A 488 21.30 -6.80 24.57
C ILE A 488 21.83 -5.43 25.00
N ASN A 489 21.45 -4.39 24.26
CA ASN A 489 21.65 -2.99 24.61
C ASN A 489 20.30 -2.39 24.99
N ALA A 490 20.20 -1.74 26.15
CA ALA A 490 18.95 -1.21 26.65
C ALA A 490 19.11 0.19 27.24
N LYS A 491 18.14 1.07 26.98
CA LYS A 491 18.05 2.40 27.58
C LYS A 491 16.63 2.65 28.08
N PHE A 492 16.46 3.06 29.33
CA PHE A 492 15.14 3.36 29.91
C PHE A 492 14.12 2.24 29.71
N SER A 493 14.54 0.99 29.91
CA SER A 493 13.80 -0.21 29.48
C SER A 493 13.71 -1.24 30.60
N ASP A 494 12.64 -2.03 30.63
CA ASP A 494 12.46 -3.14 31.58
C ASP A 494 12.60 -4.50 30.88
N LEU A 495 13.49 -5.34 31.40
CA LEU A 495 13.87 -6.59 30.75
C LEU A 495 13.65 -7.79 31.67
N VAL A 496 12.97 -8.81 31.16
CA VAL A 496 12.76 -10.09 31.83
C VAL A 496 13.31 -11.21 30.97
N ILE A 497 14.42 -11.79 31.45
CA ILE A 497 15.04 -12.96 30.85
C ILE A 497 14.54 -14.21 31.60
N LYS A 498 14.14 -15.24 30.86
CA LYS A 498 13.55 -16.48 31.40
C LYS A 498 14.36 -17.70 31.01
#